data_AF-K1UCK2-F1
#
_entry.id   AF-K1UCK2-F1
#
_cell.length_a   1.000
_cell.length_b   1.000
_cell.length_c   1.000
_cell.angle_alpha   90.00
_cell.angle_beta   90.00
_cell.angle_gamma   90.00
#
_symmetry.space_group_name_H-M   'P 1'
#
loop_
_entity.id
_entity.type
_entity.pdbx_description
1 polymer ?
#
loop_
_entity_poly.entity_id
_entity_poly.type
_entity_poly.pdbx_seq_one_letter_code
_entity_poly.pdbx_strand_id
1 'polypeptide(L)' 'MDELSKAEIEELDAAIDKYKNVDTKTLSELSHDSAWYEAWDKNHNAVMTSLNIAKAGDASNEFLEYLRNRN' A
#
# COMPACT_ATOMS: atom_id res chain seq x y z
N MET A 1 9.99 -12.86 17.34
CA MET A 1 9.04 -12.15 18.22
C MET A 1 9.73 -11.52 19.42
N ASP A 2 10.91 -12.00 19.86
CA ASP A 2 11.66 -11.37 20.97
C ASP A 2 12.17 -9.94 20.70
N GLU A 3 12.20 -9.51 19.43
CA GLU A 3 12.52 -8.12 19.04
C GLU A 3 11.29 -7.21 18.92
N LEU A 4 10.08 -7.78 19.06
CA LEU A 4 8.84 -7.00 19.02
C LEU A 4 8.42 -6.63 20.44
N SER A 5 8.01 -5.37 20.61
CA SER A 5 7.31 -4.93 21.80
C SER A 5 5.99 -5.68 21.96
N LYS A 6 5.47 -5.70 23.19
CA LYS A 6 4.16 -6.33 23.47
C LYS A 6 3.03 -5.73 22.64
N ALA A 7 3.05 -4.41 22.44
CA ALA A 7 2.04 -3.73 21.63
C ALA A 7 2.08 -4.18 20.16
N GLU A 8 3.27 -4.37 19.59
CA GLU A 8 3.41 -4.88 18.23
C GLU A 8 2.89 -6.32 18.10
N ILE A 9 3.12 -7.15 19.12
CA ILE A 9 2.57 -8.51 19.17
C ILE A 9 1.04 -8.48 19.22
N GLU A 10 0.46 -7.66 20.10
CA GLU A 10 -0.99 -7.53 20.25
C GLU A 10 -1.66 -7.06 18.95
N GLU A 11 -1.07 -6.08 18.26
CA GLU A 11 -1.57 -5.61 16.96
C GLU A 11 -1.47 -6.69 15.86
N LEU A 12 -0.37 -7.47 15.84
CA LEU A 12 -0.23 -8.58 14.90
C LEU A 12 -1.24 -9.69 15.17
N ASP A 13 -1.44 -10.09 16.42
CA ASP A 13 -2.43 -11.10 16.80
C ASP A 13 -3.85 -10.64 16.41
N ALA A 14 -4.20 -9.37 16.66
CA ALA A 14 -5.48 -8.80 16.26
C ALA A 14 -5.66 -8.82 14.73
N ALA A 15 -4.61 -8.46 13.97
CA ALA A 15 -4.64 -8.52 12.52
C ALA A 15 -4.80 -9.96 12.00
N ILE A 16 -4.06 -10.91 12.56
CA ILE A 16 -4.16 -12.33 12.20
C ILE A 16 -5.59 -12.83 12.45
N ASP A 17 -6.14 -12.61 13.64
CA ASP A 17 -7.49 -13.04 13.96
C ASP A 17 -8.56 -12.42 13.05
N LYS A 18 -8.38 -11.15 12.68
CA LYS A 18 -9.29 -10.45 11.77
C LYS A 18 -9.25 -11.01 10.34
N TYR A 19 -8.07 -11.38 9.85
CA TYR A 19 -7.87 -11.67 8.42
C TYR A 19 -7.65 -13.16 8.09
N LYS A 20 -7.41 -14.04 9.08
CA LYS A 20 -7.06 -15.46 8.85
C LYS A 20 -8.03 -16.28 7.99
N ASN A 21 -9.30 -15.89 7.94
CA ASN A 21 -10.35 -16.59 7.20
C ASN A 21 -10.87 -15.81 5.99
N VAL A 22 -10.26 -14.67 5.66
CA VAL A 22 -10.61 -13.88 4.48
C VAL A 22 -9.96 -14.53 3.26
N ASP A 23 -10.70 -14.63 2.16
CA ASP A 23 -10.18 -15.25 0.93
C ASP A 23 -9.08 -14.38 0.28
N THR A 24 -8.23 -15.02 -0.52
CA THR A 24 -7.06 -14.37 -1.12
C THR A 24 -7.41 -13.21 -2.05
N LYS A 25 -8.57 -13.26 -2.72
CA LYS A 25 -9.00 -12.18 -3.61
C LYS A 25 -9.36 -10.95 -2.78
N THR A 26 -10.17 -11.12 -1.75
CA THR A 26 -10.53 -10.03 -0.84
C THR A 26 -9.29 -9.46 -0.12
N LEU A 27 -8.36 -10.31 0.32
CA LEU A 27 -7.09 -9.85 0.91
C LEU A 27 -6.26 -9.01 -0.08
N SER A 28 -6.19 -9.44 -1.34
CA SER A 28 -5.50 -8.69 -2.39
C SER A 28 -6.16 -7.32 -2.65
N GLU A 29 -7.48 -7.25 -2.57
CA GLU A 29 -8.21 -5.99 -2.74
C GLU A 29 -7.97 -5.02 -1.57
N LEU A 30 -7.84 -5.55 -0.34
CA LEU A 30 -7.55 -4.79 0.87
C LEU A 30 -6.09 -4.30 0.96
N SER A 31 -5.13 -5.05 0.41
CA SER A 31 -3.70 -4.74 0.53
C SER A 31 -3.18 -3.71 -0.46
N HIS A 32 -3.89 -3.49 -1.58
CA HIS A 32 -3.42 -2.66 -2.68
C HIS A 32 -4.17 -1.32 -2.72
N ASP A 33 -3.41 -0.25 -2.93
CA ASP A 33 -3.93 1.11 -3.07
C ASP A 33 -4.09 1.52 -4.55
N SER A 34 -4.51 2.76 -4.76
CA SER A 34 -4.70 3.32 -6.11
C SER A 34 -3.41 3.35 -6.95
N ALA A 35 -2.23 3.48 -6.33
CA ALA A 35 -0.97 3.49 -7.07
C ALA A 35 -0.66 2.10 -7.63
N TRP A 36 -0.94 1.05 -6.85
CA TRP A 36 -0.76 -0.33 -7.28
C TRP A 36 -1.69 -0.68 -8.45
N TYR A 37 -2.98 -0.34 -8.34
CA TYR A 37 -3.95 -0.60 -9.42
C TYR A 37 -3.56 0.12 -10.72
N GLU A 38 -3.12 1.39 -10.65
CA GLU A 38 -2.71 2.13 -11.85
C GLU A 38 -1.50 1.49 -12.56
N ALA A 39 -0.60 0.85 -11.81
CA ALA A 39 0.51 0.10 -12.39
C ALA A 39 0.03 -1.24 -12.97
N TRP A 40 -0.69 -2.02 -12.18
CA TRP A 40 -1.18 -3.36 -12.54
C TRP A 40 -2.03 -3.37 -13.81
N ASP A 41 -2.92 -2.38 -13.94
CA ASP A 41 -3.83 -2.24 -15.09
C ASP A 41 -3.10 -1.91 -16.40
N LYS A 42 -1.90 -1.30 -16.32
CA LYS A 42 -1.07 -1.03 -17.51
C LYS A 42 -0.32 -2.28 -17.94
N ASN A 43 0.30 -2.97 -17.00
CA ASN A 43 0.97 -4.24 -17.22
C ASN A 43 1.11 -4.96 -15.88
N HIS A 44 0.82 -6.26 -15.85
CA HIS A 44 1.10 -7.09 -14.69
C HIS A 44 2.64 -7.09 -14.51
N ASN A 45 3.12 -6.52 -13.40
CA ASN A 45 4.54 -6.20 -13.08
C ASN A 45 5.04 -4.80 -13.48
N ALA A 46 4.19 -3.86 -13.86
CA ALA A 46 4.62 -2.47 -13.99
C ALA A 46 5.05 -1.91 -12.63
N VAL A 47 6.09 -1.07 -12.64
CA VAL A 47 6.52 -0.34 -11.45
C VAL A 47 5.56 0.83 -11.19
N MET A 48 5.20 1.04 -9.93
CA MET A 48 4.51 2.27 -9.52
C MET A 48 5.47 3.46 -9.66
N THR A 49 4.98 4.57 -10.19
CA THR A 49 5.78 5.80 -10.29
C THR A 49 5.78 6.53 -8.94
N SER A 50 6.85 7.27 -8.64
CA SER A 50 6.89 8.12 -7.43
C SER A 50 5.73 9.11 -7.36
N LEU A 51 5.26 9.59 -8.52
CA LEU A 51 4.11 10.48 -8.61
C LEU A 51 2.82 9.78 -8.16
N ASN A 52 2.59 8.54 -8.58
CA ASN A 52 1.38 7.80 -8.23
C ASN A 52 1.38 7.39 -6.76
N ILE A 53 2.54 6.95 -6.24
CA ILE A 53 2.72 6.64 -4.82
C ILE A 53 2.40 7.89 -3.98
N ALA A 54 2.96 9.05 -4.35
CA ALA A 54 2.69 10.30 -3.64
C ALA A 54 1.21 10.69 -3.71
N LYS A 55 0.56 10.50 -4.86
CA LYS A 55 -0.87 10.78 -5.03
C LYS A 55 -1.74 9.86 -4.17
N ALA A 56 -1.41 8.57 -4.08
CA ALA A 56 -2.15 7.60 -3.25
C ALA A 56 -1.99 7.88 -1.75
N GLY A 57 -0.85 8.46 -1.34
CA GLY A 57 -0.60 8.92 0.02
C GLY A 57 -1.13 10.33 0.34
N ASP A 58 -2.08 10.86 -0.45
CA ASP A 58 -2.68 12.19 -0.25
C ASP A 58 -1.67 13.35 -0.17
N ALA A 59 -0.56 13.26 -0.92
CA ALA A 59 0.41 14.35 -0.97
C ALA A 59 -0.18 15.63 -1.57
N SER A 60 0.37 16.78 -1.16
CA SER A 60 -0.11 18.08 -1.61
C SER A 60 0.11 18.30 -3.11
N ASN A 61 -0.73 19.14 -3.72
CA ASN A 61 -0.64 19.45 -5.15
C ASN A 61 0.73 20.05 -5.52
N GLU A 62 1.29 20.89 -4.66
CA GLU A 62 2.62 21.48 -4.86
C GLU A 62 3.71 20.40 -4.93
N PHE A 63 3.61 19.37 -4.08
CA PHE A 63 4.55 18.25 -4.10
C PHE A 63 4.36 17.36 -5.33
N LEU A 64 3.11 17.13 -5.76
CA LEU A 64 2.83 16.41 -7.00
C LEU A 64 3.39 17.15 -8.23
N GLU A 65 3.27 18.47 -8.28
CA GLU A 65 3.87 19.31 -9.33
C GLU A 65 5.39 19.24 -9.31
N TYR A 66 6.00 19.31 -8.12
CA TYR A 66 7.44 19.12 -7.98
C TYR A 66 7.92 17.77 -8.57
N LEU A 67 7.20 16.68 -8.29
CA LEU A 67 7.53 15.36 -8.84
C LEU A 67 7.32 15.25 -10.36
N ARG A 68 6.30 15.93 -10.91
CA ARG A 68 6.08 15.99 -12.37
C ARG A 68 7.22 16.70 -13.09
N ASN A 69 7.75 17.77 -12.50
CA ASN A 69 8.80 18.59 -13.12
C ASN A 69 10.21 17.99 -13.01
N ARG A 70 10.36 16.84 -12.32
CA ARG A 70 11.64 16.16 -12.09
C ARG A 70 11.87 14.96 -13.01
N ASN A 71 10.87 14.53 -13.80
CA ASN A 71 10.93 13.41 -14.73
C ASN A 71 11.00 13.87 -16.18
#